data_AF-A0A950SNN0-F1
#
_entry.id   AF-A0A950SNN0-F1
#
_cell.length_a   1.000
_cell.length_b   1.000
_cell.length_c   1.000
_cell.angle_alpha   90.00
_cell.angle_beta   90.00
_cell.angle_gamma   90.00
#
_symmetry.space_group_name_H-M   'P 1'
#
loop_
_entity.id
_entity.type
_entity.pdbx_description
1 polymer ?
#
loop_
_entity_poly.entity_id
_entity_poly.type
_entity_poly.pdbx_seq_one_letter_code
_entity_poly.pdbx_strand_id
1 'polypeptide(L)'
;MFWEVVESNPLSGVILQVLTEKLDDGLVLCKSLFATERGLSPVSNLVFPYWGSTHFVIRKLHGLHECGWNFLKKQALAPAPYRGKVEIYRTPSNAQMLKWLAPRVPAKAIRRLNPLRAQKIYHWRLCLRNAGSPKLITSPAGDKSGFEWIQSPPGHFYADPFLIARDGQLWLFFEDFLYSEQRGRICCAPVASDLSVGAPAVCLELPYHVSYPAVFHHDGEVFMIPESAQNGCVELWRATEFPFSWTLEKTLFTGSLVDTTPLRRQDGWYFFTTLCEPGGNAAFGALFFSDSLTGEWSRHPQTPISTDVRNARSGGEIVRVDGRLLRPVQDCSENYGRRIHIEEILDLTPETYRSRRLHSIEPDWEKGLAGVHTYAYAQGIEVLDAVSARKLSEVAP
;
A
#
# COMPACT_ATOMS: atom_id res chain seq x y z
N MET A 1 -20.49 -7.32 10.81
CA MET A 1 -19.94 -5.96 10.72
C MET A 1 -20.94 -5.00 10.11
N PHE A 2 -22.07 -4.80 10.79
CA PHE A 2 -23.10 -3.84 10.37
C PHE A 2 -22.89 -2.48 11.06
N TRP A 3 -22.53 -2.51 12.34
CA TRP A 3 -22.42 -1.33 13.18
C TRP A 3 -21.28 -0.42 12.77
N GLU A 4 -20.21 -0.96 12.21
CA GLU A 4 -19.11 -0.21 11.61
C GLU A 4 -19.64 0.71 10.50
N VAL A 5 -20.52 0.20 9.64
CA VAL A 5 -21.16 0.98 8.56
C VAL A 5 -22.14 2.01 9.12
N VAL A 6 -22.93 1.66 10.14
CA VAL A 6 -23.88 2.58 10.79
C VAL A 6 -23.16 3.75 11.46
N GLU A 7 -22.06 3.46 12.15
CA GLU A 7 -21.28 4.43 12.91
C GLU A 7 -20.23 5.15 12.07
N SER A 8 -20.10 4.80 10.78
CA SER A 8 -19.06 5.31 9.89
C SER A 8 -17.64 5.05 10.41
N ASN A 9 -17.46 3.93 11.12
CA ASN A 9 -16.14 3.45 11.49
C ASN A 9 -15.45 2.94 10.21
N PRO A 10 -14.26 3.45 9.85
CA PRO A 10 -13.53 2.99 8.67
C PRO A 10 -12.90 1.60 8.86
N LEU A 11 -12.91 1.05 10.07
CA LEU A 11 -12.21 -0.18 10.40
C LEU A 11 -13.15 -1.26 10.93
N SER A 12 -12.94 -2.45 10.37
CA SER A 12 -13.47 -3.73 10.81
C SER A 12 -12.34 -4.57 11.40
N GLY A 13 -12.54 -5.20 12.56
CA GLY A 13 -11.49 -5.96 13.24
C GLY A 13 -11.84 -7.42 13.44
N VAL A 14 -10.83 -8.29 13.36
CA VAL A 14 -10.94 -9.70 13.77
C VAL A 14 -9.86 -9.99 14.79
N ILE A 15 -10.21 -10.71 15.85
CA ILE A 15 -9.29 -11.17 16.87
C ILE A 15 -9.35 -12.69 16.97
N LEU A 16 -8.20 -13.31 17.23
CA LEU A 16 -8.13 -14.66 17.78
C LEU A 16 -7.73 -14.53 19.24
N GLN A 17 -8.54 -15.08 20.14
CA GLN A 17 -8.30 -15.02 21.58
C GLN A 17 -8.44 -16.39 22.22
N VAL A 18 -7.68 -16.62 23.30
CA VAL A 18 -7.91 -17.74 24.22
C VAL A 18 -8.93 -17.29 25.24
N LEU A 19 -10.08 -17.97 25.27
CA LEU A 19 -11.18 -17.65 26.16
C LEU A 19 -10.82 -17.95 27.61
N THR A 20 -11.35 -17.13 28.51
CA THR A 20 -11.37 -17.35 29.95
C THR A 20 -12.82 -17.50 30.41
N GLU A 21 -13.05 -17.80 31.69
CA GLU A 21 -14.39 -17.84 32.28
C GLU A 21 -15.10 -16.47 32.28
N LYS A 22 -14.37 -15.39 31.99
CA LYS A 22 -14.91 -14.04 31.92
C LYS A 22 -15.05 -13.60 30.47
N LEU A 23 -16.26 -13.17 30.10
CA LEU A 23 -16.58 -12.69 28.75
C LEU A 23 -15.70 -11.49 28.39
N ASP A 24 -15.16 -11.49 27.17
CA ASP A 24 -14.30 -10.44 26.60
C ASP A 24 -13.02 -10.10 27.39
N ASP A 25 -12.55 -11.05 28.22
CA ASP A 25 -11.29 -10.96 28.98
C ASP A 25 -10.28 -12.03 28.54
N GLY A 26 -10.33 -12.39 27.25
CA GLY A 26 -9.49 -13.41 26.65
C GLY A 26 -8.07 -12.91 26.33
N LEU A 27 -7.11 -13.82 26.31
CA LEU A 27 -5.75 -13.51 25.84
C LEU A 27 -5.76 -13.39 24.31
N VAL A 28 -5.62 -12.17 23.79
CA VAL A 28 -5.64 -11.91 22.34
C VAL A 28 -4.32 -12.35 21.70
N LEU A 29 -4.35 -13.44 20.93
CA LEU A 29 -3.18 -14.01 20.26
C LEU A 29 -2.81 -13.27 18.97
N CYS A 30 -3.80 -12.72 18.26
CA CYS A 30 -3.59 -11.82 17.12
C CYS A 30 -4.85 -11.00 16.83
N LYS A 31 -4.64 -9.89 16.11
CA LYS A 31 -5.67 -8.99 15.63
C LYS A 31 -5.32 -8.53 14.22
N SER A 32 -6.30 -8.50 13.33
CA SER A 32 -6.18 -7.82 12.03
C SER A 32 -7.24 -6.76 11.90
N LEU A 33 -6.93 -5.73 11.12
CA LEU A 33 -7.81 -4.62 10.83
C LEU A 33 -7.98 -4.50 9.33
N PHE A 34 -9.23 -4.36 8.89
CA PHE A 34 -9.66 -4.32 7.50
C PHE A 34 -10.45 -3.04 7.25
N ALA A 35 -10.42 -2.53 6.02
CA ALA A 35 -11.23 -1.38 5.63
C ALA A 35 -12.72 -1.74 5.64
N THR A 36 -13.54 -0.86 6.19
CA THR A 36 -14.99 -0.98 6.14
C THR A 36 -15.52 -0.36 4.85
N GLU A 37 -16.09 -1.18 3.97
CA GLU A 37 -16.82 -0.73 2.80
C GLU A 37 -18.09 0.05 3.18
N ARG A 38 -18.17 1.31 2.75
CA ARG A 38 -19.30 2.21 3.03
C ARG A 38 -20.55 1.96 2.17
N GLY A 39 -20.63 0.79 1.52
CA GLY A 39 -21.72 0.39 0.65
C GLY A 39 -23.04 0.13 1.39
N LEU A 40 -24.11 -0.15 0.62
CA LEU A 40 -25.41 -0.57 1.18
C LEU A 40 -25.47 -2.05 1.54
N SER A 41 -24.41 -2.81 1.29
CA SER A 41 -24.32 -4.23 1.59
C SER A 41 -23.45 -4.43 2.82
N PRO A 42 -24.03 -4.68 4.01
CA PRO A 42 -23.25 -5.05 5.19
C PRO A 42 -22.50 -6.38 5.01
N VAL A 43 -22.94 -7.23 4.06
CA VAL A 43 -22.31 -8.51 3.76
C VAL A 43 -20.96 -8.34 3.09
N SER A 44 -20.76 -7.29 2.27
CA SER A 44 -19.46 -7.04 1.63
C SER A 44 -18.36 -6.83 2.68
N ASN A 45 -18.71 -6.23 3.82
CA ASN A 45 -17.81 -6.04 4.94
C ASN A 45 -17.40 -7.34 5.66
N LEU A 46 -18.06 -8.47 5.38
CA LEU A 46 -17.70 -9.79 5.91
C LEU A 46 -16.58 -10.46 5.11
N VAL A 47 -16.40 -10.10 3.83
CA VAL A 47 -15.52 -10.83 2.91
C VAL A 47 -14.05 -10.75 3.35
N PHE A 48 -13.49 -9.53 3.47
CA PHE A 48 -12.08 -9.38 3.86
C PHE A 48 -11.79 -9.95 5.25
N PRO A 49 -12.61 -9.70 6.27
CA PRO A 49 -12.31 -10.20 7.60
C PRO A 49 -12.48 -11.72 7.72
N TYR A 50 -13.41 -12.32 6.97
CA TYR A 50 -13.57 -13.78 6.92
C TYR A 50 -12.35 -14.43 6.27
N TRP A 51 -12.02 -14.05 5.02
CA TRP A 51 -10.89 -14.64 4.31
C TRP A 51 -9.56 -14.34 4.99
N GLY A 52 -9.35 -13.07 5.36
CA GLY A 52 -8.14 -12.61 6.05
C GLY A 52 -7.95 -13.14 7.47
N SER A 53 -8.89 -13.91 8.01
CA SER A 53 -8.71 -14.59 9.31
C SER A 53 -8.57 -16.10 9.21
N THR A 54 -8.73 -16.68 8.00
CA THR A 54 -8.64 -18.14 7.78
C THR A 54 -7.32 -18.73 8.27
N HIS A 55 -6.22 -17.98 8.16
CA HIS A 55 -4.89 -18.44 8.56
C HIS A 55 -4.58 -18.23 10.05
N PHE A 56 -5.43 -17.57 10.84
CA PHE A 56 -5.10 -17.18 12.23
C PHE A 56 -4.83 -18.41 13.10
N VAL A 57 -5.76 -19.35 13.09
CA VAL A 57 -5.68 -20.56 13.92
C VAL A 57 -4.50 -21.41 13.49
N ILE A 58 -4.35 -21.67 12.19
CA ILE A 58 -3.26 -22.51 11.66
C ILE A 58 -1.90 -21.92 12.03
N ARG A 59 -1.69 -20.61 11.83
CA ARG A 59 -0.42 -19.95 12.19
C ARG A 59 -0.11 -20.03 13.68
N LYS A 60 -1.12 -19.84 14.55
CA LYS A 60 -0.91 -19.91 15.99
C LYS A 60 -0.72 -21.35 16.47
N LEU A 61 -1.39 -22.33 15.87
CA LEU A 61 -1.14 -23.75 16.14
C LEU A 61 0.27 -24.17 15.71
N HIS A 62 0.76 -23.70 14.55
CA HIS A 62 2.13 -23.91 14.14
C HIS A 62 3.13 -23.29 15.12
N GLY A 63 2.92 -22.04 15.54
CA GLY A 63 3.76 -21.40 16.56
C GLY A 63 3.71 -22.10 17.91
N LEU A 64 2.56 -22.68 18.28
CA LEU A 64 2.42 -23.52 19.49
C LEU A 64 3.23 -24.81 19.36
N HIS A 65 3.19 -25.46 18.19
CA HIS A 65 3.88 -26.71 17.93
C HIS A 65 5.41 -26.53 17.96
N GLU A 66 5.92 -25.53 17.25
CA GLU A 66 7.36 -25.28 17.10
C GLU A 66 7.99 -24.68 18.36
N CYS A 67 7.33 -23.71 18.99
CA CYS A 67 7.94 -22.85 20.02
C CYS A 67 7.26 -22.96 21.40
N GLY A 68 6.14 -23.68 21.51
CA GLY A 68 5.40 -23.87 22.75
C GLY A 68 4.55 -22.67 23.19
N TRP A 69 3.81 -22.88 24.28
CA TRP A 69 2.81 -21.92 24.78
C TRP A 69 3.41 -20.61 25.29
N ASN A 70 4.59 -20.66 25.92
CA ASN A 70 5.26 -19.48 26.45
C ASN A 70 5.66 -18.49 25.33
N PHE A 71 6.00 -19.00 24.14
CA PHE A 71 6.26 -18.18 22.97
C PHE A 71 5.00 -17.43 22.53
N LEU A 72 3.86 -18.12 22.41
CA LEU A 72 2.59 -17.48 22.03
C LEU A 72 2.14 -16.42 23.05
N LYS A 73 2.28 -16.70 24.34
CA LYS A 73 1.98 -15.73 25.40
C LYS A 73 2.81 -14.45 25.29
N LYS A 74 4.10 -14.56 24.99
CA LYS A 74 4.98 -13.40 24.79
C LYS A 74 4.59 -12.56 23.56
N GLN A 75 3.98 -13.18 22.56
CA GLN A 75 3.49 -12.51 21.35
C GLN A 75 2.04 -12.01 21.46
N ALA A 76 1.34 -12.32 22.55
CA ALA A 76 -0.04 -11.89 22.72
C ALA A 76 -0.12 -10.37 22.79
N LEU A 77 -1.21 -9.83 22.24
CA LEU A 77 -1.45 -8.40 22.24
C LEU A 77 -1.86 -7.95 23.64
N ALA A 78 -1.33 -6.80 24.07
CA ALA A 78 -1.74 -6.18 25.31
C ALA A 78 -3.27 -5.89 25.28
N PRO A 79 -3.98 -6.06 26.40
CA PRO A 79 -5.38 -5.68 26.50
C PRO A 79 -5.54 -4.21 26.10
N ALA A 80 -6.42 -3.95 25.14
CA ALA A 80 -6.80 -2.60 24.77
C ALA A 80 -8.17 -2.29 25.38
N PRO A 81 -8.38 -1.09 25.97
CA PRO A 81 -9.69 -0.73 26.47
C PRO A 81 -10.70 -0.72 25.33
N TYR A 82 -11.89 -1.26 25.60
CA TYR A 82 -13.00 -1.21 24.66
C TYR A 82 -13.39 0.26 24.38
N ARG A 83 -13.56 0.60 23.10
CA ARG A 83 -13.87 1.97 22.66
C ARG A 83 -15.19 2.07 21.88
N GLY A 84 -16.01 1.01 21.87
CA GLY A 84 -17.31 1.04 21.20
C GLY A 84 -18.35 1.83 22.02
N LYS A 85 -19.44 2.21 21.35
CA LYS A 85 -20.51 3.01 21.98
C LYS A 85 -21.43 2.20 22.89
N VAL A 86 -21.44 0.89 22.71
CA VAL A 86 -22.22 -0.08 23.49
C VAL A 86 -21.30 -1.21 23.92
N GLU A 87 -21.51 -1.81 25.10
CA GLU A 87 -20.63 -2.88 25.60
C GLU A 87 -20.47 -4.03 24.61
N ILE A 88 -21.57 -4.52 24.04
CA ILE A 88 -21.56 -5.64 23.09
C ILE A 88 -22.54 -5.34 21.95
N TYR A 89 -22.01 -5.24 20.74
CA TYR A 89 -22.82 -5.14 19.53
C TYR A 89 -23.50 -6.48 19.21
N ARG A 90 -24.81 -6.46 18.97
CA ARG A 90 -25.61 -7.65 18.58
C ARG A 90 -26.10 -7.53 17.14
N THR A 91 -26.60 -8.62 16.57
CA THR A 91 -27.26 -8.59 15.26
C THR A 91 -28.37 -7.52 15.24
N PRO A 92 -28.40 -6.62 14.23
CA PRO A 92 -29.38 -5.56 14.19
C PRO A 92 -30.80 -6.11 14.01
N SER A 93 -31.79 -5.44 14.61
CA SER A 93 -33.19 -5.73 14.35
C SER A 93 -33.65 -5.21 12.99
N ASN A 94 -34.75 -5.75 12.46
CA ASN A 94 -35.36 -5.27 11.21
C ASN A 94 -35.68 -3.76 11.27
N ALA A 95 -36.10 -3.25 12.43
CA ALA A 95 -36.38 -1.83 12.64
C ALA A 95 -35.10 -0.97 12.56
N GLN A 96 -33.99 -1.44 13.14
CA GLN A 96 -32.69 -0.76 13.04
C GLN A 96 -32.16 -0.76 11.61
N MET A 97 -32.30 -1.89 10.90
CA MET A 97 -31.93 -2.01 9.49
C MET A 97 -32.73 -1.03 8.62
N LEU A 98 -34.05 -0.98 8.82
CA LEU A 98 -34.94 -0.08 8.08
C LEU A 98 -34.61 1.39 8.38
N LYS A 99 -34.39 1.75 9.64
CA LYS A 99 -33.98 3.11 10.04
C LYS A 99 -32.69 3.55 9.36
N TRP A 100 -31.73 2.63 9.17
CA TRP A 100 -30.47 2.91 8.47
C TRP A 100 -30.62 2.99 6.95
N LEU A 101 -31.43 2.12 6.33
CA LEU A 101 -31.66 2.04 4.89
C LEU A 101 -32.59 3.14 4.35
N ALA A 102 -33.65 3.48 5.09
CA ALA A 102 -34.70 4.40 4.66
C ALA A 102 -34.18 5.73 4.10
N PRO A 103 -33.20 6.44 4.73
CA PRO A 103 -32.68 7.69 4.15
C PRO A 103 -31.76 7.47 2.93
N ARG A 104 -31.22 6.26 2.73
CA ARG A 104 -30.17 5.98 1.73
C ARG A 104 -30.71 5.45 0.40
N VAL A 105 -31.83 4.73 0.42
CA VAL A 105 -32.46 4.17 -0.79
C VAL A 105 -32.94 5.27 -1.75
N PRO A 106 -33.68 6.31 -1.30
CA PRO A 106 -34.09 7.41 -2.16
C PRO A 106 -32.88 8.17 -2.72
N ALA A 107 -31.86 8.42 -1.90
CA ALA A 107 -30.63 9.09 -2.35
C ALA A 107 -29.90 8.31 -3.46
N LYS A 108 -29.87 6.98 -3.38
CA LYS A 108 -29.28 6.12 -4.42
C LYS A 108 -30.15 6.05 -5.68
N ALA A 109 -31.48 6.01 -5.53
CA ALA A 109 -32.43 6.04 -6.65
C ALA A 109 -32.36 7.36 -7.43
N ILE A 110 -32.39 8.50 -6.73
CA ILE A 110 -32.21 9.84 -7.30
C ILE A 110 -30.86 9.94 -8.03
N ARG A 111 -29.79 9.35 -7.47
CA ARG A 111 -28.47 9.33 -8.11
C ARG A 111 -28.45 8.49 -9.38
N ARG A 112 -29.22 7.41 -9.48
CA ARG A 112 -29.32 6.57 -10.69
C ARG A 112 -30.19 7.21 -11.78
N LEU A 113 -31.20 7.99 -11.39
CA LEU A 113 -32.17 8.60 -12.29
C LEU A 113 -31.72 9.93 -12.90
N ASN A 114 -30.55 10.45 -12.52
CA ASN A 114 -30.03 11.72 -13.04
C ASN A 114 -28.84 11.50 -14.01
N PRO A 115 -29.12 11.33 -15.32
CA PRO A 115 -28.10 11.06 -16.35
C PRO A 115 -27.12 12.22 -16.58
N LEU A 116 -27.40 13.43 -16.05
CA LEU A 116 -26.50 14.58 -16.13
C LEU A 116 -25.35 14.52 -15.10
N ARG A 117 -25.35 13.52 -14.21
CA ARG A 117 -24.27 13.36 -13.23
C ARG A 117 -23.08 12.68 -13.91
N ALA A 118 -22.16 13.51 -14.41
CA ALA A 118 -20.89 13.05 -14.98
C ALA A 118 -20.28 11.93 -14.13
N GLN A 119 -19.99 10.79 -14.76
CA GLN A 119 -19.31 9.67 -14.13
C GLN A 119 -18.01 10.19 -13.55
N LYS A 120 -17.87 10.14 -12.23
CA LYS A 120 -16.63 10.53 -11.56
C LYS A 120 -15.71 9.32 -11.49
N ILE A 121 -14.46 9.54 -11.83
CA ILE A 121 -13.40 8.53 -11.68
C ILE A 121 -12.33 9.07 -10.73
N TYR A 122 -11.62 8.16 -10.08
CA TYR A 122 -10.41 8.49 -9.36
C TYR A 122 -9.28 8.62 -10.37
N HIS A 123 -8.63 9.77 -10.36
CA HIS A 123 -7.57 10.10 -11.31
C HIS A 123 -6.31 10.48 -10.53
N TRP A 124 -5.27 9.68 -10.73
CA TRP A 124 -3.94 9.86 -10.14
C TRP A 124 -3.11 10.81 -10.99
N ARG A 125 -2.32 11.64 -10.31
CA ARG A 125 -1.33 12.51 -10.92
C ARG A 125 -0.07 12.48 -10.07
N LEU A 126 1.07 12.62 -10.70
CA LEU A 126 2.33 12.81 -10.00
C LEU A 126 2.52 14.28 -9.66
N CYS A 127 3.15 14.55 -8.53
CA CYS A 127 3.69 15.86 -8.22
C CYS A 127 5.10 15.74 -7.65
N LEU A 128 5.95 16.69 -8.00
CA LEU A 128 7.31 16.78 -7.48
C LEU A 128 7.61 18.14 -6.89
N ARG A 129 8.60 18.17 -6.00
CA ARG A 129 9.12 19.40 -5.42
C ARG A 129 10.57 19.22 -5.00
N ASN A 130 11.26 20.33 -4.80
CA ASN A 130 12.48 20.34 -4.01
C ASN A 130 12.14 19.98 -2.56
N ALA A 131 12.91 19.06 -1.99
CA ALA A 131 12.79 18.64 -0.62
C ALA A 131 13.20 19.83 0.28
N GLY A 132 12.21 20.48 0.87
CA GLY A 132 12.45 21.53 1.86
C GLY A 132 13.09 21.01 3.14
N SER A 133 13.45 21.93 4.03
CA SER A 133 13.84 21.60 5.40
C SER A 133 12.66 21.92 6.35
N PRO A 134 12.00 20.91 6.97
CA PRO A 134 12.29 19.48 6.90
C PRO A 134 11.61 18.76 5.71
N LYS A 135 12.17 17.62 5.33
CA LYS A 135 11.62 16.71 4.29
C LYS A 135 10.34 16.04 4.81
N LEU A 136 9.38 15.75 3.95
CA LEU A 136 8.11 15.13 4.35
C LEU A 136 8.32 13.75 4.98
N ILE A 137 9.31 12.99 4.50
CA ILE A 137 9.62 11.68 5.08
C ILE A 137 10.22 11.79 6.49
N THR A 138 10.83 12.91 6.85
CA THR A 138 11.49 13.08 8.16
C THR A 138 10.60 13.76 9.21
N SER A 139 9.61 14.54 8.80
CA SER A 139 8.80 15.35 9.72
C SER A 139 7.38 15.57 9.21
N PRO A 140 6.35 15.51 10.08
CA PRO A 140 4.99 15.92 9.73
C PRO A 140 4.86 17.42 9.48
N ALA A 141 5.83 18.22 9.95
CA ALA A 141 5.87 19.67 9.73
C ALA A 141 6.58 20.05 8.42
N GLY A 142 6.89 19.08 7.55
CA GLY A 142 7.41 19.36 6.22
C GLY A 142 6.42 20.23 5.45
N ASP A 143 6.93 21.32 4.86
CA ASP A 143 6.12 22.18 4.01
C ASP A 143 5.64 21.38 2.80
N LYS A 144 4.33 21.43 2.52
CA LYS A 144 3.72 20.78 1.35
C LYS A 144 3.38 21.78 0.24
N SER A 145 3.85 23.02 0.35
CA SER A 145 3.77 24.01 -0.71
C SER A 145 4.79 23.71 -1.83
N GLY A 146 4.56 24.29 -3.01
CA GLY A 146 5.53 24.22 -4.13
C GLY A 146 5.56 22.89 -4.89
N PHE A 147 4.50 22.08 -4.80
CA PHE A 147 4.35 20.92 -5.68
C PHE A 147 4.07 21.35 -7.12
N GLU A 148 4.86 20.84 -8.05
CA GLU A 148 4.62 20.93 -9.49
C GLU A 148 3.94 19.65 -9.96
N TRP A 149 2.79 19.77 -10.61
CA TRP A 149 2.04 18.62 -11.09
C TRP A 149 2.51 18.17 -12.47
N ILE A 150 2.74 16.88 -12.64
CA ILE A 150 2.96 16.26 -13.95
C ILE A 150 1.60 15.80 -14.47
N GLN A 151 1.19 16.30 -15.63
CA GLN A 151 -0.05 15.87 -16.28
C GLN A 151 0.22 14.67 -17.20
N SER A 152 -0.66 13.67 -17.12
CA SER A 152 -0.73 12.61 -18.12
C SER A 152 -1.46 13.09 -19.37
N PRO A 153 -1.25 12.43 -20.53
CA PRO A 153 -2.09 12.61 -21.70
C PRO A 153 -3.58 12.30 -21.40
N PRO A 154 -4.52 12.87 -22.17
CA PRO A 154 -5.93 12.46 -22.11
C PRO A 154 -6.09 10.95 -22.27
N GLY A 155 -6.92 10.33 -21.44
CA GLY A 155 -7.12 8.88 -21.39
C GLY A 155 -6.15 8.14 -20.47
N HIS A 156 -5.16 8.82 -19.88
CA HIS A 156 -4.15 8.21 -19.02
C HIS A 156 -4.18 8.77 -17.60
N PHE A 157 -3.63 8.03 -16.63
CA PHE A 157 -3.19 8.59 -15.35
C PHE A 157 -1.77 8.14 -15.03
N TYR A 158 -1.06 8.92 -14.20
CA TYR A 158 0.27 8.57 -13.72
C TYR A 158 0.28 8.31 -12.21
N ALA A 159 0.93 7.24 -11.77
CA ALA A 159 1.00 6.81 -10.37
C ALA A 159 2.34 6.09 -10.06
N ASP A 160 2.55 5.74 -8.80
CA ASP A 160 3.68 4.94 -8.32
C ASP A 160 5.07 5.46 -8.73
N PRO A 161 5.43 6.71 -8.37
CA PRO A 161 6.73 7.26 -8.72
C PRO A 161 7.87 6.56 -7.98
N PHE A 162 8.98 6.32 -8.70
CA PHE A 162 10.29 5.94 -8.18
C PHE A 162 11.38 6.80 -8.81
N LEU A 163 12.42 7.10 -8.03
CA LEU A 163 13.53 7.91 -8.49
C LEU A 163 14.83 7.12 -8.50
N ILE A 164 15.65 7.33 -9.52
CA ILE A 164 17.00 6.76 -9.58
C ILE A 164 17.95 7.69 -10.32
N ALA A 165 19.13 7.91 -9.76
CA ALA A 165 20.17 8.69 -10.41
C ALA A 165 21.14 7.78 -11.17
N ARG A 166 21.45 8.11 -12.43
CA ARG A 166 22.44 7.41 -13.25
C ARG A 166 23.16 8.42 -14.14
N ASP A 167 24.49 8.33 -14.21
CA ASP A 167 25.34 9.17 -15.06
C ASP A 167 25.08 10.69 -14.92
N GLY A 168 24.84 11.13 -13.68
CA GLY A 168 24.57 12.54 -13.35
C GLY A 168 23.14 13.02 -13.66
N GLN A 169 22.29 12.15 -14.22
CA GLN A 169 20.87 12.43 -14.51
C GLN A 169 19.98 11.73 -13.48
N LEU A 170 19.01 12.48 -12.91
CA LEU A 170 17.93 11.91 -12.13
C LEU A 170 16.81 11.43 -13.06
N TRP A 171 16.35 10.20 -12.90
CA TRP A 171 15.25 9.62 -13.66
C TRP A 171 14.05 9.34 -12.76
N LEU A 172 12.87 9.67 -13.26
CA LEU A 172 11.58 9.36 -12.65
C LEU A 172 10.95 8.20 -13.43
N PHE A 173 10.71 7.09 -12.74
CA PHE A 173 9.96 5.93 -13.23
C PHE A 173 8.57 5.95 -12.61
N PHE A 174 7.54 5.57 -13.38
CA PHE A 174 6.15 5.62 -12.91
C PHE A 174 5.25 4.72 -13.75
N GLU A 175 4.09 4.38 -13.19
CA GLU A 175 3.00 3.74 -13.91
C GLU A 175 2.32 4.76 -14.85
N ASP A 176 2.16 4.38 -16.11
CA ASP A 176 1.27 5.01 -17.08
C ASP A 176 0.08 4.09 -17.35
N PHE A 177 -1.08 4.41 -16.76
CA PHE A 177 -2.29 3.63 -16.91
C PHE A 177 -3.21 4.19 -17.98
N LEU A 178 -3.57 3.37 -18.96
CA LEU A 178 -4.51 3.72 -20.03
C LEU A 178 -5.93 3.23 -19.70
N TYR A 179 -6.88 4.17 -19.58
CA TYR A 179 -8.26 3.85 -19.19
C TYR A 179 -9.00 2.94 -20.17
N SER A 180 -8.76 3.07 -21.48
CA SER A 180 -9.44 2.27 -22.51
C SER A 180 -9.05 0.80 -22.47
N GLU A 181 -7.83 0.50 -22.05
CA GLU A 181 -7.29 -0.87 -21.94
C GLU A 181 -7.37 -1.42 -20.52
N GLN A 182 -7.59 -0.56 -19.51
CA GLN A 182 -7.45 -0.89 -18.10
C GLN A 182 -6.09 -1.51 -17.77
N ARG A 183 -5.03 -1.00 -18.40
CA ARG A 183 -3.69 -1.58 -18.38
C ARG A 183 -2.65 -0.49 -18.09
N GLY A 184 -1.75 -0.81 -17.18
CA GLY A 184 -0.60 0.00 -16.80
C GLY A 184 0.65 -0.52 -17.50
N ARG A 185 1.51 0.39 -17.90
CA ARG A 185 2.89 0.15 -18.36
C ARG A 185 3.84 1.02 -17.57
N ILE A 186 5.13 0.70 -17.58
CA ILE A 186 6.13 1.55 -16.92
C ILE A 186 6.68 2.55 -17.92
N CYS A 187 6.62 3.83 -17.56
CA CYS A 187 7.26 4.93 -18.26
C CYS A 187 8.40 5.51 -17.42
N CYS A 188 9.32 6.20 -18.08
CA CYS A 188 10.35 6.99 -17.40
C CYS A 188 10.55 8.35 -18.07
N ALA A 189 11.04 9.33 -17.30
CA ALA A 189 11.41 10.65 -17.79
C ALA A 189 12.60 11.22 -17.01
N PRO A 190 13.51 11.98 -17.65
CA PRO A 190 14.57 12.67 -16.92
C PRO A 190 13.98 13.85 -16.14
N VAL A 191 14.47 14.06 -14.92
CA VAL A 191 14.12 15.20 -14.07
C VAL A 191 15.31 16.16 -14.02
N ALA A 192 15.09 17.40 -14.41
CA ALA A 192 16.11 18.45 -14.37
C ALA A 192 16.18 19.10 -12.97
N SER A 193 17.25 19.86 -12.71
CA SER A 193 17.46 20.54 -11.43
C SER A 193 16.43 21.63 -11.12
N ASP A 194 15.74 22.14 -12.14
CA ASP A 194 14.65 23.12 -12.01
C ASP A 194 13.27 22.46 -11.84
N LEU A 195 13.23 21.15 -11.58
CA LEU A 195 12.02 20.30 -11.49
C LEU A 195 11.28 20.08 -12.81
N SER A 196 11.80 20.58 -13.93
CA SER A 196 11.22 20.22 -15.23
C SER A 196 11.41 18.73 -15.51
N VAL A 197 10.34 18.10 -15.98
CA VAL A 197 10.31 16.67 -16.32
C VAL A 197 10.29 16.56 -17.84
N GLY A 198 11.25 15.82 -18.39
CA GLY A 198 11.34 15.57 -19.83
C GLY A 198 10.15 14.78 -20.36
N ALA A 199 10.11 14.58 -21.68
CA ALA A 199 9.04 13.79 -22.30
C ALA A 199 9.05 12.34 -21.77
N PRO A 200 7.92 11.82 -21.27
CA PRO A 200 7.79 10.42 -20.89
C PRO A 200 8.08 9.48 -22.06
N ALA A 201 8.86 8.44 -21.79
CA ALA A 201 9.12 7.34 -22.72
C ALA A 201 8.76 6.01 -22.07
N VAL A 202 8.20 5.09 -22.86
CA VAL A 202 7.91 3.74 -22.40
C VAL A 202 9.22 3.03 -22.09
N CYS A 203 9.27 2.45 -20.90
CA CYS A 203 10.42 1.74 -20.35
C CYS A 203 10.17 0.23 -20.31
N LEU A 204 8.97 -0.19 -19.92
CA LEU A 204 8.57 -1.60 -19.88
C LEU A 204 7.08 -1.71 -20.21
N GLU A 205 6.76 -2.43 -21.29
CA GLU A 205 5.40 -2.76 -21.68
C GLU A 205 5.28 -4.28 -21.84
N LEU A 206 4.27 -4.85 -21.16
CA LEU A 206 4.03 -6.29 -21.11
C LEU A 206 2.58 -6.57 -21.54
N PRO A 207 2.23 -7.81 -21.93
CA PRO A 207 0.86 -8.17 -22.33
C PRO A 207 -0.15 -8.14 -21.17
N TYR A 208 0.29 -7.75 -19.97
CA TYR A 208 -0.48 -7.61 -18.75
C TYR A 208 -0.12 -6.31 -18.03
N HIS A 209 -0.93 -5.91 -17.06
CA HIS A 209 -0.73 -4.69 -16.28
C HIS A 209 0.53 -4.78 -15.41
N VAL A 210 1.35 -3.73 -15.48
CA VAL A 210 2.49 -3.51 -14.57
C VAL A 210 2.47 -2.10 -13.98
N SER A 211 2.82 -2.00 -12.70
CA SER A 211 2.87 -0.76 -11.91
C SER A 211 4.05 -0.82 -10.93
N TYR A 212 4.12 0.12 -9.96
CA TYR A 212 5.11 0.11 -8.87
C TYR A 212 6.55 -0.24 -9.30
N PRO A 213 7.20 0.56 -10.18
CA PRO A 213 8.49 0.24 -10.78
C PRO A 213 9.65 0.47 -9.80
N ALA A 214 9.83 -0.42 -8.83
CA ALA A 214 10.88 -0.30 -7.84
C ALA A 214 12.28 -0.47 -8.46
N VAL A 215 12.88 0.65 -8.89
CA VAL A 215 14.19 0.74 -9.53
C VAL A 215 15.31 0.96 -8.52
N PHE A 216 16.46 0.29 -8.69
CA PHE A 216 17.60 0.39 -7.77
C PHE A 216 18.93 -0.02 -8.43
N HIS A 217 20.05 0.39 -7.83
CA HIS A 217 21.39 -0.01 -8.24
C HIS A 217 21.85 -1.27 -7.53
N HIS A 218 22.56 -2.16 -8.25
CA HIS A 218 23.31 -3.26 -7.67
C HIS A 218 24.51 -3.61 -8.56
N ASP A 219 25.70 -3.69 -7.96
CA ASP A 219 26.94 -4.12 -8.61
C ASP A 219 27.26 -3.38 -9.92
N GLY A 220 27.00 -2.07 -9.95
CA GLY A 220 27.25 -1.21 -11.12
C GLY A 220 26.14 -1.24 -12.19
N GLU A 221 25.19 -2.15 -12.06
CA GLU A 221 24.04 -2.32 -12.94
C GLU A 221 22.78 -1.70 -12.32
N VAL A 222 21.72 -1.58 -13.13
CA VAL A 222 20.41 -1.11 -12.69
C VAL A 222 19.37 -2.21 -12.83
N PHE A 223 18.58 -2.39 -11.78
CA PHE A 223 17.52 -3.38 -11.71
C PHE A 223 16.17 -2.73 -11.42
N MET A 224 15.09 -3.44 -11.76
CA MET A 224 13.71 -3.06 -11.48
C MET A 224 12.93 -4.28 -10.99
N ILE A 225 12.07 -4.08 -10.00
CA ILE A 225 11.03 -5.03 -9.63
C ILE A 225 9.68 -4.32 -9.80
N PRO A 226 9.01 -4.46 -10.96
CA PRO A 226 7.65 -3.95 -11.13
C PRO A 226 6.65 -4.82 -10.37
N GLU A 227 5.51 -4.24 -9.99
CA GLU A 227 4.35 -5.03 -9.61
C GLU A 227 3.72 -5.66 -10.87
N SER A 228 3.55 -6.99 -10.85
CA SER A 228 2.92 -7.76 -11.93
C SER A 228 1.87 -8.73 -11.38
N ALA A 229 0.91 -8.22 -10.61
CA ALA A 229 -0.11 -9.02 -9.92
C ALA A 229 -0.83 -10.03 -10.84
N GLN A 230 -1.09 -9.66 -12.09
CA GLN A 230 -1.74 -10.51 -13.10
C GLN A 230 -0.86 -11.70 -13.55
N ASN A 231 0.47 -11.55 -13.51
CA ASN A 231 1.43 -12.61 -13.81
C ASN A 231 1.71 -13.52 -12.60
N GLY A 232 1.32 -13.08 -11.39
CA GLY A 232 1.42 -13.88 -10.17
C GLY A 232 2.86 -14.19 -9.75
N CYS A 233 3.80 -13.32 -10.09
CA CYS A 233 5.22 -13.48 -9.80
C CYS A 233 5.83 -12.16 -9.30
N VAL A 234 6.91 -12.26 -8.55
CA VAL A 234 7.85 -11.16 -8.31
C VAL A 234 9.03 -11.39 -9.24
N GLU A 235 9.22 -10.48 -10.19
CA GLU A 235 10.22 -10.60 -11.24
C GLU A 235 11.28 -9.50 -11.11
N LEU A 236 12.54 -9.91 -11.22
CA LEU A 236 13.68 -9.03 -11.29
C LEU A 236 14.01 -8.78 -12.76
N TRP A 237 14.04 -7.51 -13.14
CA TRP A 237 14.44 -7.06 -14.47
C TRP A 237 15.76 -6.31 -14.38
N ARG A 238 16.66 -6.55 -15.33
CA ARG A 238 17.95 -5.84 -15.44
C ARG A 238 17.94 -4.95 -16.67
N ALA A 239 18.41 -3.72 -16.53
CA ALA A 239 18.55 -2.82 -17.65
C ALA A 239 19.66 -3.33 -18.60
N THR A 240 19.35 -3.46 -19.88
CA THR A 240 20.36 -3.75 -20.93
C THR A 240 20.83 -2.46 -21.59
N GLU A 241 19.92 -1.50 -21.76
CA GLU A 241 20.22 -0.14 -22.19
C GLU A 241 19.38 0.80 -21.33
N PHE A 242 19.97 1.27 -20.23
CA PHE A 242 19.26 2.12 -19.28
C PHE A 242 18.91 3.49 -19.92
N PRO A 243 17.70 4.02 -19.73
CA PRO A 243 16.56 3.46 -18.98
C PRO A 243 15.52 2.71 -19.84
N PHE A 244 15.75 2.53 -21.14
CA PHE A 244 14.69 2.19 -22.10
C PHE A 244 14.56 0.69 -22.43
N SER A 245 15.58 -0.13 -22.15
CA SER A 245 15.55 -1.56 -22.46
C SER A 245 15.91 -2.42 -21.25
N TRP A 246 15.10 -3.46 -21.03
CA TRP A 246 15.16 -4.33 -19.87
C TRP A 246 15.01 -5.78 -20.29
N THR A 247 15.68 -6.67 -19.55
CA THR A 247 15.55 -8.11 -19.72
C THR A 247 15.17 -8.75 -18.38
N LEU A 248 14.35 -9.81 -18.43
CA LEU A 248 14.02 -10.59 -17.25
C LEU A 248 15.28 -11.31 -16.76
N GLU A 249 15.75 -10.96 -15.57
CA GLU A 249 16.93 -11.55 -14.95
C GLU A 249 16.55 -12.82 -14.15
N LYS A 250 15.51 -12.73 -13.30
CA LYS A 250 15.05 -13.87 -12.49
C LYS A 250 13.61 -13.69 -12.01
N THR A 251 12.83 -14.77 -11.99
CA THR A 251 11.62 -14.84 -11.16
C THR A 251 12.02 -15.13 -9.72
N LEU A 252 11.85 -14.15 -8.83
CA LEU A 252 12.31 -14.19 -7.44
C LEU A 252 11.35 -14.98 -6.55
N PHE A 253 10.05 -14.91 -6.84
CA PHE A 253 9.01 -15.64 -6.12
C PHE A 253 7.75 -15.79 -6.97
N THR A 254 7.01 -16.89 -6.81
CA THR A 254 5.71 -17.11 -7.45
C THR A 254 4.59 -17.07 -6.41
N GLY A 255 3.65 -16.16 -6.57
CA GLY A 255 2.48 -15.98 -5.72
C GLY A 255 1.83 -14.60 -5.88
N SER A 256 0.68 -14.42 -5.22
CA SER A 256 -0.08 -13.15 -5.26
C SER A 256 0.55 -12.10 -4.35
N LEU A 257 1.58 -11.43 -4.86
CA LEU A 257 2.33 -10.37 -4.21
C LEU A 257 2.23 -9.05 -4.99
N VAL A 258 2.16 -7.93 -4.28
CA VAL A 258 2.04 -6.57 -4.84
C VAL A 258 2.91 -5.56 -4.06
N ASP A 259 3.18 -4.40 -4.65
CA ASP A 259 4.00 -3.31 -4.09
C ASP A 259 5.39 -3.77 -3.54
N THR A 260 6.15 -4.53 -4.33
CA THR A 260 7.43 -5.10 -3.86
C THR A 260 8.55 -4.06 -3.86
N THR A 261 9.12 -3.80 -2.68
CA THR A 261 10.19 -2.82 -2.48
C THR A 261 11.46 -3.49 -1.98
N PRO A 262 12.58 -3.40 -2.73
CA PRO A 262 13.81 -4.05 -2.35
C PRO A 262 14.66 -3.24 -1.39
N LEU A 263 15.45 -3.94 -0.57
CA LEU A 263 16.40 -3.36 0.36
C LEU A 263 17.63 -4.26 0.51
N ARG A 264 18.80 -3.73 0.16
CA ARG A 264 20.08 -4.36 0.48
C ARG A 264 20.51 -4.02 1.90
N ARG A 265 20.98 -5.03 2.61
CA ARG A 265 21.65 -4.92 3.91
C ARG A 265 23.01 -5.64 3.83
N GLN A 266 23.80 -5.57 4.90
CA GLN A 266 25.13 -6.18 4.93
C GLN A 266 25.07 -7.71 4.92
N ASP A 267 24.04 -8.25 5.54
CA ASP A 267 23.73 -9.67 5.74
C ASP A 267 22.94 -10.30 4.59
N GLY A 268 22.37 -9.51 3.68
CA GLY A 268 21.58 -10.06 2.59
C GLY A 268 20.66 -9.04 1.93
N TRP A 269 19.76 -9.56 1.10
CA TRP A 269 18.68 -8.82 0.47
C TRP A 269 17.35 -9.12 1.14
N TYR A 270 16.53 -8.07 1.24
CA TYR A 270 15.20 -8.12 1.81
C TYR A 270 14.22 -7.45 0.88
N PHE A 271 13.08 -8.06 0.60
CA PHE A 271 12.00 -7.38 -0.10
C PHE A 271 10.77 -7.27 0.81
N PHE A 272 10.26 -6.05 0.91
CA PHE A 272 8.99 -5.72 1.57
C PHE A 272 7.89 -5.75 0.53
N THR A 273 6.82 -6.49 0.79
CA THR A 273 5.75 -6.70 -0.20
C THR A 273 4.41 -6.87 0.50
N THR A 274 3.34 -6.85 -0.27
CA THR A 274 1.98 -7.10 0.19
C THR A 274 1.52 -8.46 -0.31
N LEU A 275 1.21 -9.38 0.60
CA LEU A 275 0.46 -10.60 0.29
C LEU A 275 -1.02 -10.27 0.09
N CYS A 276 -1.57 -10.69 -1.05
CA CYS A 276 -3.00 -10.62 -1.33
C CYS A 276 -3.64 -12.00 -1.15
N GLU A 277 -4.48 -12.18 -0.12
CA GLU A 277 -5.14 -13.48 0.07
C GLU A 277 -6.20 -13.79 -0.99
N PRO A 278 -6.23 -15.04 -1.50
CA PRO A 278 -7.25 -15.49 -2.45
C PRO A 278 -8.68 -15.29 -1.91
N GLY A 279 -9.60 -14.89 -2.78
CA GLY A 279 -11.03 -14.76 -2.46
C GLY A 279 -11.42 -13.46 -1.74
N GLY A 280 -10.46 -12.68 -1.25
CA GLY A 280 -10.72 -11.43 -0.55
C GLY A 280 -9.78 -10.27 -0.88
N ASN A 281 -8.62 -10.44 -1.51
CA ASN A 281 -7.64 -9.34 -1.67
C ASN A 281 -7.30 -8.64 -0.33
N ALA A 282 -7.40 -9.35 0.79
CA ALA A 282 -6.92 -8.85 2.07
C ALA A 282 -5.41 -8.64 1.96
N ALA A 283 -4.95 -7.43 2.25
CA ALA A 283 -3.56 -7.04 2.15
C ALA A 283 -2.83 -7.31 3.46
N PHE A 284 -1.78 -8.14 3.43
CA PHE A 284 -0.89 -8.37 4.55
C PHE A 284 0.55 -8.00 4.19
N GLY A 285 1.17 -7.19 5.04
CA GLY A 285 2.58 -6.85 4.86
C GLY A 285 3.43 -8.09 5.10
N ALA A 286 4.31 -8.40 4.15
CA ALA A 286 5.20 -9.53 4.18
C ALA A 286 6.65 -9.09 3.95
N LEU A 287 7.56 -9.87 4.50
CA LEU A 287 9.00 -9.69 4.37
C LEU A 287 9.61 -11.00 3.88
N PHE A 288 10.50 -10.88 2.91
CA PHE A 288 11.29 -11.98 2.36
C PHE A 288 12.77 -11.69 2.52
N PHE A 289 13.58 -12.75 2.56
CA PHE A 289 15.03 -12.70 2.70
C PHE A 289 15.72 -13.64 1.70
N SER A 290 16.88 -13.23 1.22
CA SER A 290 17.82 -14.03 0.44
C SER A 290 19.25 -13.51 0.65
N ASP A 291 20.26 -14.38 0.63
CA ASP A 291 21.66 -13.96 0.78
C ASP A 291 22.14 -13.08 -0.39
N SER A 292 21.60 -13.33 -1.59
CA SER A 292 21.93 -12.61 -2.84
C SER A 292 20.67 -12.22 -3.61
N LEU A 293 20.81 -11.24 -4.53
CA LEU A 293 19.66 -10.69 -5.25
C LEU A 293 18.97 -11.77 -6.10
N THR A 294 19.77 -12.57 -6.79
CA THR A 294 19.35 -13.69 -7.64
C THR A 294 19.39 -15.04 -6.92
N GLY A 295 19.50 -15.04 -5.59
CA GLY A 295 19.46 -16.23 -4.75
C GLY A 295 18.07 -16.81 -4.58
N GLU A 296 17.95 -17.78 -3.67
CA GLU A 296 16.66 -18.36 -3.30
C GLU A 296 15.99 -17.53 -2.22
N TRP A 297 14.77 -17.08 -2.51
CA TRP A 297 14.01 -16.20 -1.63
C TRP A 297 13.09 -16.99 -0.71
N SER A 298 13.22 -16.73 0.59
CA SER A 298 12.40 -17.35 1.62
C SER A 298 11.60 -16.31 2.38
N ARG A 299 10.44 -16.71 2.91
CA ARG A 299 9.64 -15.85 3.80
C ARG A 299 10.43 -15.62 5.09
N HIS A 300 10.58 -14.37 5.47
CA HIS A 300 11.18 -14.01 6.75
C HIS A 300 10.35 -14.60 7.92
N PRO A 301 10.96 -15.08 9.02
CA PRO A 301 10.24 -15.76 10.12
C PRO A 301 9.14 -14.93 10.78
N GLN A 302 9.24 -13.61 10.73
CA GLN A 302 8.21 -12.68 11.25
C GLN A 302 7.11 -12.32 10.26
N THR A 303 7.06 -12.93 9.08
CA THR A 303 5.96 -12.72 8.12
C THR A 303 4.64 -13.34 8.61
N PRO A 304 3.49 -12.66 8.37
CA PRO A 304 3.34 -11.25 8.02
C PRO A 304 3.81 -10.30 9.11
N ILE A 305 4.48 -9.23 8.66
CA ILE A 305 4.95 -8.11 9.46
C ILE A 305 3.83 -7.09 9.75
N SER A 306 2.73 -7.13 8.98
CA SER A 306 1.50 -6.39 9.32
C SER A 306 0.27 -7.09 8.79
N THR A 307 -0.81 -7.06 9.56
CA THR A 307 -2.16 -7.43 9.14
C THR A 307 -3.18 -6.30 9.37
N ASP A 308 -2.68 -5.08 9.44
CA ASP A 308 -3.46 -3.87 9.65
C ASP A 308 -3.51 -3.09 8.32
N VAL A 309 -4.71 -2.89 7.79
CA VAL A 309 -4.96 -2.17 6.53
C VAL A 309 -4.34 -0.76 6.50
N ARG A 310 -3.97 -0.21 7.66
CA ARG A 310 -3.32 1.10 7.79
C ARG A 310 -1.82 1.10 7.50
N ASN A 311 -1.16 -0.06 7.42
CA ASN A 311 0.27 -0.16 7.14
C ASN A 311 0.71 -1.49 6.51
N ALA A 312 -0.22 -2.28 5.97
CA ALA A 312 0.10 -3.54 5.31
C ALA A 312 0.79 -3.35 3.94
N ARG A 313 0.36 -2.33 3.17
CA ARG A 313 0.88 -2.08 1.82
C ARG A 313 2.11 -1.20 1.82
N SER A 314 3.09 -1.50 0.97
CA SER A 314 4.22 -0.61 0.73
C SER A 314 3.75 0.64 -0.03
N GLY A 315 4.37 1.80 0.25
CA GLY A 315 3.98 3.09 -0.33
C GLY A 315 5.14 3.81 -0.99
N GLY A 316 6.05 3.08 -1.63
CA GLY A 316 7.24 3.59 -2.32
C GLY A 316 8.56 3.10 -1.73
N GLU A 317 9.63 3.85 -2.05
CA GLU A 317 11.01 3.49 -1.75
C GLU A 317 11.34 3.52 -0.25
N ILE A 318 12.16 2.58 0.21
CA ILE A 318 12.78 2.64 1.53
C ILE A 318 14.05 3.49 1.44
N VAL A 319 14.05 4.67 2.06
CA VAL A 319 15.17 5.61 1.97
C VAL A 319 15.95 5.71 3.27
N ARG A 320 17.25 6.01 3.17
CA ARG A 320 18.09 6.34 4.31
C ARG A 320 18.25 7.86 4.43
N VAL A 321 17.68 8.44 5.48
CA VAL A 321 17.76 9.89 5.74
C VAL A 321 18.15 10.11 7.20
N ASP A 322 19.13 10.98 7.43
CA ASP A 322 19.63 11.33 8.77
C ASP A 322 20.02 10.10 9.62
N GLY A 323 20.63 9.10 8.98
CA GLY A 323 21.04 7.83 9.61
C GLY A 323 19.92 6.81 9.83
N ARG A 324 18.66 7.19 9.59
CA ARG A 324 17.47 6.37 9.83
C ARG A 324 17.01 5.70 8.55
N LEU A 325 16.47 4.50 8.65
CA LEU A 325 15.88 3.79 7.53
C LEU A 325 14.36 3.96 7.56
N LEU A 326 13.83 4.69 6.59
CA LEU A 326 12.45 5.16 6.58
C LEU A 326 11.68 4.47 5.45
N ARG A 327 10.57 3.82 5.80
CA ARG A 327 9.69 3.06 4.93
C ARG A 327 8.32 3.73 4.85
N PRO A 328 7.92 4.25 3.68
CA PRO A 328 6.55 4.61 3.39
C PRO A 328 5.63 3.39 3.34
N VAL A 329 4.45 3.50 3.94
CA VAL A 329 3.38 2.47 3.88
C VAL A 329 2.04 3.13 3.67
N GLN A 330 1.13 2.47 2.97
CA GLN A 330 -0.19 3.01 2.68
C GLN A 330 -1.14 2.76 3.86
N ASP A 331 -1.91 3.79 4.21
CA ASP A 331 -3.12 3.64 5.01
C ASP A 331 -4.33 3.56 4.08
N CYS A 332 -4.88 2.36 3.96
CA CYS A 332 -6.02 2.06 3.12
C CYS A 332 -7.34 1.96 3.90
N SER A 333 -7.40 2.44 5.15
CA SER A 333 -8.56 2.27 6.03
C SER A 333 -9.84 2.96 5.54
N GLU A 334 -9.73 4.12 4.90
CA GLU A 334 -10.90 4.87 4.41
C GLU A 334 -11.18 4.63 2.92
N ASN A 335 -10.12 4.61 2.12
CA ASN A 335 -10.08 4.32 0.70
C ASN A 335 -8.67 3.85 0.36
N TYR A 336 -8.51 3.18 -0.80
CA TYR A 336 -7.20 2.83 -1.33
C TYR A 336 -6.30 4.08 -1.36
N GLY A 337 -5.14 3.99 -0.72
CA GLY A 337 -4.17 5.06 -0.72
C GLY A 337 -4.62 6.36 -0.04
N ARG A 338 -5.35 6.30 1.09
CA ARG A 338 -5.86 7.54 1.71
C ARG A 338 -4.74 8.46 2.18
N ARG A 339 -3.69 7.90 2.76
CA ARG A 339 -2.53 8.64 3.25
C ARG A 339 -1.35 7.70 3.30
N ILE A 340 -0.16 8.27 3.42
CA ILE A 340 1.06 7.50 3.68
C ILE A 340 1.40 7.62 5.16
N HIS A 341 1.73 6.51 5.81
CA HIS A 341 2.44 6.50 7.07
C HIS A 341 3.93 6.33 6.81
N ILE A 342 4.75 7.05 7.58
CA ILE A 342 6.20 6.82 7.58
C ILE A 342 6.55 5.95 8.76
N GLU A 343 7.16 4.81 8.50
CA GLU A 343 7.72 3.93 9.51
C GLU A 343 9.25 4.00 9.53
N GLU A 344 9.84 3.96 10.71
CA GLU A 344 11.27 3.74 10.88
C GLU A 344 11.52 2.26 11.13
N ILE A 345 12.40 1.65 10.33
CA ILE A 345 12.91 0.31 10.56
C ILE A 345 13.99 0.41 11.65
N LEU A 346 13.68 -0.13 12.82
CA LEU A 346 14.53 -0.08 14.02
C LEU A 346 15.48 -1.28 14.11
N ASP A 347 15.04 -2.42 13.58
CA ASP A 347 15.79 -3.67 13.56
C ASP A 347 15.42 -4.46 12.31
N LEU A 348 16.42 -5.07 11.67
CA LEU A 348 16.28 -5.90 10.48
C LEU A 348 17.51 -6.82 10.36
N THR A 349 17.31 -8.09 10.69
CA THR A 349 18.23 -9.22 10.51
C THR A 349 17.45 -10.36 9.84
N PRO A 350 18.07 -11.52 9.52
CA PRO A 350 17.35 -12.63 8.90
C PRO A 350 16.30 -13.27 9.82
N GLU A 351 16.34 -12.98 11.12
CA GLU A 351 15.43 -13.50 12.14
C GLU A 351 14.53 -12.43 12.76
N THR A 352 14.95 -11.15 12.74
CA THR A 352 14.25 -10.05 13.43
C THR A 352 13.96 -8.86 12.53
N TYR A 353 12.84 -8.21 12.82
CA TYR A 353 12.24 -7.08 12.15
C TYR A 353 11.40 -6.36 13.20
N ARG A 354 11.68 -5.06 13.32
CA ARG A 354 10.90 -4.16 14.16
C ARG A 354 10.82 -2.81 13.48
N SER A 355 9.61 -2.28 13.36
CA SER A 355 9.38 -0.90 12.94
C SER A 355 8.59 -0.12 13.98
N ARG A 356 8.61 1.21 13.84
CA ARG A 356 7.67 2.11 14.52
C ARG A 356 7.15 3.15 13.55
N ARG A 357 5.87 3.48 13.64
CA ARG A 357 5.31 4.64 12.93
C ARG A 357 5.84 5.94 13.54
N LEU A 358 6.23 6.87 12.68
CA LEU A 358 6.66 8.22 13.04
C LEU A 358 5.52 9.22 12.90
N HIS A 359 4.97 9.33 11.70
CA HIS A 359 3.93 10.30 11.35
C HIS A 359 3.18 9.87 10.08
N SER A 360 2.35 10.76 9.53
CA SER A 360 1.67 10.58 8.25
C SER A 360 1.97 11.72 7.28
N ILE A 361 1.92 11.43 5.99
CA ILE A 361 1.73 12.41 4.93
C ILE A 361 0.26 12.36 4.51
N GLU A 362 -0.50 13.39 4.90
CA GLU A 362 -1.90 13.57 4.52
C GLU A 362 -2.03 14.28 3.15
N PRO A 363 -3.06 13.96 2.34
CA PRO A 363 -3.34 14.62 1.06
C PRO A 363 -4.07 15.97 1.26
N ASP A 364 -3.44 16.92 1.95
CA ASP A 364 -4.09 18.17 2.41
C ASP A 364 -3.50 19.46 1.82
N TRP A 365 -2.61 19.35 0.82
CA TRP A 365 -1.97 20.53 0.19
C TRP A 365 -2.77 21.16 -0.95
N GLU A 366 -3.72 20.42 -1.55
CA GLU A 366 -4.64 20.93 -2.58
C GLU A 366 -6.08 20.49 -2.26
N LYS A 367 -7.03 21.39 -2.47
CA LYS A 367 -8.45 21.09 -2.24
C LYS A 367 -8.95 20.02 -3.21
N GLY A 368 -9.52 18.95 -2.67
CA GLY A 368 -10.19 17.90 -3.47
C GLY A 368 -9.35 16.66 -3.71
N LEU A 369 -8.13 16.60 -3.16
CA LEU A 369 -7.39 15.36 -3.05
C LEU A 369 -8.13 14.37 -2.13
N ALA A 370 -8.16 13.11 -2.55
CA ALA A 370 -8.80 12.00 -1.86
C ALA A 370 -7.79 10.99 -1.30
N GLY A 371 -6.52 11.09 -1.71
CA GLY A 371 -5.48 10.15 -1.32
C GLY A 371 -4.10 10.50 -1.90
N VAL A 372 -3.09 9.82 -1.37
CA VAL A 372 -1.67 9.83 -1.71
C VAL A 372 -1.17 8.44 -1.31
N HIS A 373 -0.57 7.67 -2.23
CA HIS A 373 -0.21 6.28 -1.93
C HIS A 373 1.25 5.92 -2.14
N THR A 374 1.97 6.66 -2.97
CA THR A 374 3.38 6.38 -3.22
C THR A 374 4.22 7.63 -3.03
N TYR A 375 5.36 7.46 -2.36
CA TYR A 375 6.36 8.48 -2.07
C TYR A 375 7.74 8.00 -2.52
N ALA A 376 8.48 8.86 -3.21
CA ALA A 376 9.87 8.65 -3.55
C ALA A 376 10.71 9.87 -3.18
N TYR A 377 11.98 9.63 -2.86
CA TYR A 377 12.94 10.68 -2.53
C TYR A 377 14.35 10.33 -3.00
N ALA A 378 14.92 11.17 -3.86
CA ALA A 378 16.32 11.06 -4.25
C ALA A 378 16.89 12.44 -4.59
N GLN A 379 18.19 12.64 -4.29
CA GLN A 379 18.94 13.86 -4.63
C GLN A 379 18.26 15.19 -4.24
N GLY A 380 17.53 15.21 -3.13
CA GLY A 380 16.86 16.45 -2.69
C GLY A 380 15.55 16.74 -3.42
N ILE A 381 15.02 15.80 -4.21
CA ILE A 381 13.70 15.90 -4.85
C ILE A 381 12.77 14.88 -4.20
N GLU A 382 11.55 15.32 -3.88
CA GLU A 382 10.45 14.46 -3.44
C GLU A 382 9.43 14.34 -4.56
N VAL A 383 8.95 13.13 -4.81
CA VAL A 383 7.85 12.87 -5.76
C VAL A 383 6.79 12.05 -5.04
N LEU A 384 5.55 12.43 -5.25
CA LEU A 384 4.39 11.70 -4.77
C LEU A 384 3.40 11.52 -5.92
N ASP A 385 2.48 10.59 -5.77
CA ASP A 385 1.21 10.67 -6.46
C ASP A 385 0.11 11.18 -5.54
N ALA A 386 -0.96 11.67 -6.15
CA ALA A 386 -2.18 11.94 -5.43
C ALA A 386 -3.39 11.73 -6.32
N VAL A 387 -4.47 11.30 -5.69
CA VAL A 387 -5.73 11.01 -6.37
C VAL A 387 -6.76 12.10 -6.10
N SER A 388 -7.49 12.46 -7.15
CA SER A 388 -8.65 13.34 -7.05
C SER A 388 -9.84 12.73 -7.79
N ALA A 389 -11.06 13.07 -7.37
CA ALA A 389 -12.26 12.66 -8.08
C ALA A 389 -12.55 13.63 -9.24
N ARG A 390 -12.30 13.20 -10.47
CA ARG A 390 -12.49 13.98 -11.71
C ARG A 390 -13.71 13.52 -12.48
N LYS A 391 -14.29 14.38 -13.32
CA LYS A 391 -15.32 13.92 -14.26
C LYS A 391 -14.63 13.12 -15.37
N LEU A 392 -15.23 12.04 -15.83
CA LEU A 392 -14.70 11.23 -16.93
C LEU A 392 -14.43 12.10 -18.17
N SER A 393 -15.30 13.06 -18.49
CA SER A 393 -15.11 13.99 -19.61
C SER A 393 -13.91 14.93 -19.49
N GLU A 394 -13.31 15.08 -18.30
CA GLU A 394 -12.13 15.94 -18.09
C GLU A 394 -10.82 15.19 -18.34
N VAL A 395 -10.87 13.86 -18.40
CA VAL A 395 -9.70 12.97 -18.44
C VAL A 395 -9.82 11.88 -19.49
N ALA A 396 -10.96 11.76 -20.16
CA ALA A 396 -11.15 10.90 -21.33
C ALA A 396 -10.40 11.49 -22.54
N PRO A 397 -10.01 10.65 -23.50
CA PRO A 397 -9.36 11.08 -24.73
C PRO A 397 -10.23 12.00 -25.60
#